data_AF-A0A2V3IMT6-F1
#
_entry.id   AF-A0A2V3IMT6-F1
#
_cell.length_a   1.000
_cell.length_b   1.000
_cell.length_c   1.000
_cell.angle_alpha   90.00
_cell.angle_beta   90.00
_cell.angle_gamma   90.00
#
_symmetry.space_group_name_H-M   'P 1'
#
loop_
_entity.id
_entity.type
_entity.pdbx_description
1 polymer ?
#
loop_
_entity_poly.entity_id
_entity_poly.type
_entity_poly.pdbx_seq_one_letter_code
_entity_poly.pdbx_strand_id
1 'polypeptide(L)'
;MKDMACAFALTTPFVTSGAAPAITSSWNGRRIPVTPWRRPIRVHTACLAVNKEPNASKDEEQLDEAAMRAAEIHEVMNGLKQFKDRIIEDATKLARKVRAPKKQLEAALASHPDIIRIDGHIAELEEELKHLGDR
;
A
#
# COMPACT_ATOMS: atom_id res chain seq x y z
N MET A 1 16.96 31.49 -59.71
CA MET A 1 16.57 32.21 -58.49
C MET A 1 16.81 31.25 -57.33
N LYS A 2 17.99 31.39 -56.68
CA LYS A 2 18.16 31.78 -55.27
C LYS A 2 17.59 30.71 -54.32
N ASP A 3 18.40 29.75 -53.90
CA ASP A 3 19.22 29.80 -52.67
C ASP A 3 18.38 30.07 -51.42
N MET A 4 18.31 29.12 -50.49
CA MET A 4 18.85 29.32 -49.14
C MET A 4 18.60 28.10 -48.24
N ALA A 5 19.71 27.46 -47.91
CA ALA A 5 19.85 26.58 -46.76
C ALA A 5 19.73 27.38 -45.46
N CYS A 6 19.16 26.77 -44.42
CA CYS A 6 19.44 27.13 -43.04
C CYS A 6 19.63 25.86 -42.21
N ALA A 7 20.90 25.45 -42.12
CA ALA A 7 21.41 24.68 -41.00
C ALA A 7 21.47 25.61 -39.78
N PHE A 8 21.07 25.11 -38.60
CA PHE A 8 21.40 25.76 -37.33
C PHE A 8 21.93 24.69 -36.37
N ALA A 9 23.25 24.53 -36.41
CA ALA A 9 24.01 23.90 -35.36
C ALA A 9 24.32 24.96 -34.30
N LEU A 10 24.01 24.70 -33.02
CA LEU A 10 24.65 25.37 -31.90
C LEU A 10 24.94 24.37 -30.79
N THR A 11 26.20 23.96 -30.81
CA THR A 11 26.99 23.43 -29.71
C THR A 11 27.21 24.51 -28.64
N THR A 12 27.06 24.18 -27.35
CA THR A 12 28.04 24.56 -26.32
C THR A 12 27.96 23.62 -25.10
N PRO A 13 29.10 23.28 -24.47
CA PRO A 13 29.22 22.38 -23.31
C PRO A 13 29.08 23.12 -21.96
N PHE A 14 28.57 22.41 -20.94
CA PHE A 14 28.65 22.87 -19.54
C PHE A 14 29.55 21.92 -18.74
N VAL A 15 30.74 22.44 -18.40
CA VAL A 15 31.68 21.89 -17.42
C VAL A 15 31.73 22.86 -16.24
N THR A 16 31.64 22.33 -15.02
CA THR A 16 32.43 22.66 -13.80
C THR A 16 31.80 21.87 -12.65
N SER A 17 32.50 20.88 -12.07
CA SER A 17 33.45 21.03 -10.95
C SER A 17 32.77 21.40 -9.63
N GLY A 18 32.92 20.57 -8.60
CA GLY A 18 32.77 21.04 -7.22
C GLY A 18 32.31 20.02 -6.18
N ALA A 19 33.30 19.40 -5.52
CA ALA A 19 33.34 19.12 -4.08
C ALA A 19 32.34 18.13 -3.45
N ALA A 20 32.88 16.96 -3.10
CA ALA A 20 32.43 16.18 -1.95
C ALA A 20 32.72 16.93 -0.63
N PRO A 21 31.83 16.86 0.36
CA PRO A 21 32.23 16.83 1.75
C PRO A 21 32.08 15.41 2.30
N ALA A 22 33.23 14.79 2.61
CA ALA A 22 33.30 13.73 3.59
C ALA A 22 32.86 14.30 4.95
N ILE A 23 31.70 13.89 5.44
CA ILE A 23 31.35 14.05 6.85
C ILE A 23 31.82 12.79 7.56
N THR A 24 32.93 12.95 8.24
CA THR A 24 33.47 12.04 9.23
C THR A 24 32.73 12.22 10.55
N SER A 25 32.86 11.20 11.41
CA SER A 25 32.53 11.20 12.84
C SER A 25 31.03 11.19 13.16
N SER A 26 30.55 10.58 14.23
CA SER A 26 31.21 9.94 15.35
C SER A 26 30.18 9.03 16.02
N TRP A 27 30.66 7.89 16.53
CA TRP A 27 30.36 7.40 17.86
C TRP A 27 28.96 7.73 18.44
N ASN A 28 28.09 6.73 18.47
CA ASN A 28 27.21 6.56 19.62
C ASN A 28 26.87 5.08 19.77
N GLY A 29 27.83 4.36 20.35
CA GLY A 29 27.58 3.07 20.97
C GLY A 29 26.60 3.26 22.12
N ARG A 30 25.32 2.98 21.88
CA ARG A 30 24.38 2.71 22.97
C ARG A 30 24.50 1.24 23.32
N ARG A 31 25.21 1.00 24.41
CA ARG A 31 25.13 -0.24 25.19
C ARG A 31 23.67 -0.42 25.60
N ILE A 32 23.02 -1.46 25.10
CA ILE A 32 21.77 -1.95 25.67
C ILE A 32 22.15 -2.62 27.01
N PRO A 33 21.63 -2.18 28.16
CA PRO A 33 21.79 -2.92 29.39
C PRO A 33 21.01 -4.23 29.29
N VAL A 34 21.72 -5.35 29.21
CA VAL A 34 21.16 -6.69 29.35
C VAL A 34 20.75 -6.84 30.82
N THR A 35 19.47 -6.64 31.13
CA THR A 35 18.94 -6.97 32.45
C THR A 35 18.76 -8.49 32.57
N PRO A 36 19.37 -9.16 33.56
CA PRO A 36 19.19 -10.57 33.78
C PRO A 36 18.07 -10.79 34.79
N TRP A 37 16.83 -10.92 34.31
CA TRP A 37 15.73 -11.43 35.14
C TRP A 37 15.14 -12.67 34.48
N ARG A 38 15.89 -13.77 34.58
CA ARG A 38 15.34 -15.12 34.57
C ARG A 38 14.32 -15.22 35.71
N ARG A 39 13.04 -15.29 35.37
CA ARG A 39 12.06 -15.95 36.24
C ARG A 39 11.79 -17.34 35.67
N PRO A 40 11.97 -18.43 36.45
CA PRO A 40 11.50 -19.73 36.02
C PRO A 40 9.97 -19.70 35.99
N ILE A 41 9.39 -19.94 34.81
CA ILE A 41 7.96 -20.21 34.68
C ILE A 41 7.72 -21.56 35.37
N ARG A 42 6.99 -21.52 36.49
CA ARG A 42 6.44 -22.69 37.16
C ARG A 42 5.50 -23.38 36.18
N VAL A 43 5.91 -24.53 35.66
CA VAL A 43 5.02 -25.49 35.00
C VAL A 43 4.12 -26.09 36.07
N HIS A 44 2.94 -25.51 36.26
CA HIS A 44 1.84 -26.21 36.90
C HIS A 44 1.16 -27.09 35.85
N THR A 45 1.58 -28.35 35.82
CA THR A 45 0.81 -29.44 35.23
C THR A 45 -0.43 -29.66 36.10
N ALA A 46 -1.53 -29.01 35.75
CA ALA A 46 -2.86 -29.41 36.22
C ALA A 46 -3.55 -30.10 35.03
N CYS A 47 -3.57 -31.43 35.08
CA CYS A 47 -4.35 -32.26 34.18
C CYS A 47 -5.84 -31.99 34.42
N LEU A 48 -6.46 -31.15 33.60
CA LEU A 48 -7.91 -31.08 33.49
C LEU A 48 -8.35 -32.20 32.55
N ALA A 49 -9.03 -33.19 33.13
CA ALA A 49 -9.76 -34.22 32.41
C ALA A 49 -10.89 -33.54 31.62
N VAL A 50 -10.67 -33.36 30.31
CA VAL A 50 -11.70 -32.93 29.38
C VAL A 50 -12.53 -34.17 29.03
N ASN A 51 -13.75 -34.21 29.56
CA ASN A 51 -14.79 -35.09 29.07
C ASN A 51 -15.05 -34.75 27.59
N LYS A 52 -14.84 -35.76 26.74
CA LYS A 52 -15.07 -35.70 25.30
C LYS A 52 -16.56 -35.81 25.03
N GLU A 53 -17.23 -34.68 24.84
CA GLU A 53 -18.54 -34.62 24.18
C GLU A 53 -18.31 -34.24 22.70
N PRO A 54 -18.51 -35.17 21.74
CA PRO A 54 -18.19 -34.90 20.35
C PRO A 54 -19.45 -34.43 19.62
N ASN A 55 -19.86 -33.15 19.76
CA ASN A 55 -20.91 -32.55 18.90
C ASN A 55 -20.96 -31.00 18.95
N ALA A 56 -19.87 -30.29 19.26
CA ALA A 56 -19.86 -28.81 19.37
C ALA A 56 -18.77 -28.11 18.54
N SER A 57 -18.08 -28.80 17.64
CA SER A 57 -16.84 -28.28 17.02
C SER A 57 -16.93 -27.88 15.55
N LYS A 58 -18.11 -27.93 14.91
CA LYS A 58 -18.22 -27.61 13.47
C LYS A 58 -18.64 -26.18 13.18
N ASP A 59 -19.29 -25.52 14.12
CA ASP A 59 -19.83 -24.17 13.91
C ASP A 59 -18.79 -23.10 14.27
N GLU A 60 -17.91 -23.36 15.24
CA GLU A 60 -16.83 -22.44 15.66
C GLU A 60 -15.72 -22.32 14.59
N GLU A 61 -15.28 -23.42 13.95
CA GLU A 61 -14.26 -23.36 12.88
C GLU A 61 -14.76 -22.64 11.62
N GLN A 62 -16.07 -22.71 11.32
CA GLN A 62 -16.66 -22.02 10.16
C GLN A 62 -16.74 -20.50 10.36
N LEU A 63 -16.96 -20.05 11.60
CA LEU A 63 -16.94 -18.63 11.93
C LEU A 63 -15.53 -18.04 11.83
N ASP A 64 -14.51 -18.80 12.24
CA ASP A 64 -13.11 -18.39 12.10
C ASP A 64 -12.68 -18.28 10.62
N GLU A 65 -13.08 -19.22 9.77
CA GLU A 65 -12.82 -19.14 8.32
C GLU A 65 -13.52 -17.96 7.64
N ALA A 66 -14.79 -17.70 7.99
CA ALA A 66 -15.53 -16.54 7.46
C ALA A 66 -14.93 -15.21 7.93
N ALA A 67 -14.50 -15.13 9.19
CA ALA A 67 -13.84 -13.96 9.75
C ALA A 67 -12.47 -13.70 9.08
N MET A 68 -11.68 -14.75 8.83
CA MET A 68 -10.42 -14.62 8.08
C MET A 68 -10.67 -14.13 6.65
N ARG A 69 -11.67 -14.69 5.95
CA ARG A 69 -12.06 -14.22 4.62
C ARG A 69 -12.50 -12.76 4.59
N ALA A 70 -13.31 -12.33 5.55
CA ALA A 70 -13.71 -10.93 5.66
C ALA A 70 -12.50 -10.00 5.89
N ALA A 71 -11.53 -10.42 6.71
CA ALA A 71 -10.30 -9.67 6.94
C ALA A 71 -9.43 -9.54 5.67
N GLU A 72 -9.28 -10.62 4.91
CA GLU A 72 -8.59 -10.61 3.61
C GLU A 72 -9.24 -9.63 2.63
N ILE A 73 -10.56 -9.67 2.51
CA ILE A 73 -11.34 -8.78 1.64
C ILE A 73 -11.12 -7.31 2.02
N HIS A 74 -11.10 -7.00 3.32
CA HIS A 74 -10.81 -5.66 3.81
C HIS A 74 -9.40 -5.18 3.44
N GLU A 75 -8.39 -6.04 3.53
CA GLU A 75 -7.02 -5.71 3.13
C GLU A 75 -6.94 -5.40 1.63
N VAL A 76 -7.53 -6.25 0.80
CA VAL A 76 -7.57 -6.06 -0.66
C VAL A 76 -8.31 -4.77 -1.02
N MET A 77 -9.46 -4.51 -0.42
CA MET A 77 -10.23 -3.28 -0.64
C MET A 77 -9.41 -2.03 -0.27
N ASN A 78 -8.66 -2.07 0.83
CA ASN A 78 -7.78 -0.96 1.21
C ASN A 78 -6.64 -0.77 0.20
N GLY A 79 -6.06 -1.84 -0.32
CA GLY A 79 -5.06 -1.78 -1.39
C GLY A 79 -5.60 -1.14 -2.67
N LEU A 80 -6.82 -1.50 -3.07
CA LEU A 80 -7.50 -0.93 -4.24
C LEU A 80 -7.78 0.58 -4.08
N LYS A 81 -8.23 1.01 -2.88
CA LYS A 81 -8.44 2.43 -2.57
C LYS A 81 -7.14 3.23 -2.64
N GLN A 82 -6.06 2.70 -2.04
CA GLN A 82 -4.75 3.34 -2.13
C GLN A 82 -4.25 3.44 -3.57
N PHE A 83 -4.51 2.43 -4.40
CA PHE A 83 -4.12 2.45 -5.81
C PHE A 83 -4.89 3.52 -6.59
N LYS A 84 -6.21 3.66 -6.33
CA LYS A 84 -7.04 4.74 -6.88
C LYS A 84 -6.50 6.12 -6.48
N ASP A 85 -6.11 6.31 -5.23
CA ASP A 85 -5.54 7.57 -4.73
C ASP A 85 -4.22 7.92 -5.44
N ARG A 86 -3.34 6.94 -5.67
CA ARG A 86 -2.09 7.15 -6.42
C ARG A 86 -2.33 7.62 -7.85
N ILE A 87 -3.33 7.05 -8.54
CA ILE A 87 -3.71 7.49 -9.89
C ILE A 87 -4.17 8.95 -9.87
N ILE A 88 -5.00 9.32 -8.89
CA ILE A 88 -5.48 10.71 -8.75
C ILE A 88 -4.32 11.65 -8.45
N GLU A 89 -3.40 11.27 -7.56
CA GLU A 89 -2.21 12.06 -7.27
C GLU A 89 -1.33 12.26 -8.51
N ASP A 90 -1.08 11.21 -9.27
CA ASP A 90 -0.22 11.30 -10.45
C ASP A 90 -0.88 12.13 -11.55
N ALA A 91 -2.19 11.98 -11.76
CA ALA A 91 -2.96 12.83 -12.66
C ALA A 91 -2.91 14.31 -12.24
N THR A 92 -3.05 14.61 -10.94
CA THR A 92 -2.98 15.99 -10.44
C THR A 92 -1.57 16.56 -10.53
N LYS A 93 -0.52 15.77 -10.26
CA LYS A 93 0.88 16.17 -10.46
C LYS A 93 1.16 16.49 -11.93
N LEU A 94 0.67 15.67 -12.86
CA LEU A 94 0.81 15.92 -14.30
C LEU A 94 0.04 17.17 -14.75
N ALA A 95 -1.20 17.34 -14.31
CA ALA A 95 -1.99 18.53 -14.65
C ALA A 95 -1.36 19.84 -14.13
N ARG A 96 -0.74 19.82 -12.94
CA ARG A 96 0.02 20.97 -12.42
C ARG A 96 1.23 21.30 -13.31
N LYS A 97 1.96 20.29 -13.81
CA LYS A 97 3.09 20.47 -14.73
C LYS A 97 2.66 21.06 -16.07
N VAL A 98 1.52 20.62 -16.61
CA VAL A 98 0.99 21.03 -17.92
C VAL A 98 0.10 22.29 -17.82
N ARG A 99 -0.14 22.81 -16.60
CA ARG A 99 -1.07 23.93 -16.32
C ARG A 99 -2.47 23.68 -16.89
N ALA A 100 -2.94 22.43 -16.84
CA ALA A 100 -4.25 22.07 -17.35
C ALA A 100 -5.38 22.68 -16.50
N PRO A 101 -6.50 23.11 -17.13
CA PRO A 101 -7.66 23.62 -16.40
C PRO A 101 -8.33 22.49 -15.60
N LYS A 102 -8.78 22.81 -14.37
CA LYS A 102 -9.38 21.83 -13.43
C LYS A 102 -10.52 21.01 -14.04
N LYS A 103 -11.33 21.63 -14.91
CA LYS A 103 -12.44 20.97 -15.62
C LYS A 103 -11.99 19.78 -16.47
N GLN A 104 -10.81 19.86 -17.10
CA GLN A 104 -10.28 18.77 -17.92
C GLN A 104 -9.72 17.64 -17.05
N LEU A 105 -9.16 17.96 -15.89
CA LEU A 105 -8.69 16.95 -14.93
C LEU A 105 -9.85 16.12 -14.38
N GLU A 106 -10.93 16.78 -13.96
CA GLU A 106 -12.12 16.09 -13.46
C GLU A 106 -12.75 15.18 -14.53
N ALA A 107 -12.85 15.67 -15.77
CA ALA A 107 -13.32 14.86 -16.90
C ALA A 107 -12.41 13.66 -17.16
N ALA A 108 -11.10 13.84 -17.13
CA ALA A 108 -10.12 12.77 -17.36
C ALA A 108 -10.14 11.71 -16.25
N LEU A 109 -10.31 12.12 -14.99
CA LEU A 109 -10.45 11.22 -13.85
C LEU A 109 -11.74 10.40 -13.94
N ALA A 110 -12.85 11.02 -14.36
CA ALA A 110 -14.13 10.32 -14.54
C ALA A 110 -14.08 9.29 -15.69
N SER A 111 -13.30 9.56 -16.74
CA SER A 111 -13.15 8.64 -17.88
C SER A 111 -12.01 7.63 -17.75
N HIS A 112 -11.30 7.57 -16.61
CA HIS A 112 -10.11 6.73 -16.48
C HIS A 112 -10.50 5.24 -16.39
N PRO A 113 -10.05 4.38 -17.33
CA PRO A 113 -10.51 2.99 -17.40
C PRO A 113 -10.15 2.20 -16.15
N ASP A 114 -8.99 2.46 -15.54
CA ASP A 114 -8.58 1.72 -14.35
C ASP A 114 -9.38 2.14 -13.11
N ILE A 115 -9.83 3.39 -13.00
CA ILE A 115 -10.67 3.83 -11.86
C ILE A 115 -12.03 3.13 -11.95
N ILE A 116 -12.60 3.02 -13.15
CA ILE A 116 -13.86 2.33 -13.39
C ILE A 116 -13.75 0.85 -13.01
N ARG A 117 -12.64 0.17 -13.38
CA ARG A 117 -12.42 -1.24 -13.00
C ARG A 117 -12.24 -1.41 -11.50
N ILE A 118 -11.48 -0.52 -10.85
CA ILE A 118 -11.29 -0.56 -9.40
C ILE A 118 -12.62 -0.40 -8.67
N ASP A 119 -13.45 0.56 -9.10
CA ASP A 119 -14.76 0.79 -8.50
C ASP A 119 -15.70 -0.42 -8.70
N GLY A 120 -15.60 -1.11 -9.84
CA GLY A 120 -16.30 -2.39 -10.07
C GLY A 120 -15.87 -3.49 -9.10
N HIS A 121 -14.56 -3.72 -8.96
CA HIS A 121 -14.04 -4.73 -8.03
C HIS A 121 -14.34 -4.41 -6.56
N ILE A 122 -14.37 -3.13 -6.19
CA ILE A 122 -14.78 -2.73 -4.83
C ILE A 122 -16.25 -3.12 -4.59
N ALA A 123 -17.14 -2.89 -5.56
CA ALA A 123 -18.54 -3.27 -5.44
C ALA A 123 -18.72 -4.80 -5.31
N GLU A 124 -18.01 -5.59 -6.12
CA GLU A 124 -18.01 -7.07 -6.03
C GLU A 124 -17.58 -7.54 -4.63
N LEU A 125 -16.49 -7.00 -4.10
CA LEU A 125 -15.98 -7.35 -2.77
C LEU A 125 -16.92 -6.89 -1.64
N GLU A 126 -17.62 -5.76 -1.80
CA GLU A 126 -18.64 -5.31 -0.84
C GLU A 126 -19.88 -6.22 -0.84
N GLU A 127 -20.27 -6.77 -1.99
CA GLU A 127 -21.34 -7.77 -2.10
C GLU A 127 -20.95 -9.09 -1.43
N GLU A 128 -19.72 -9.57 -1.65
CA GLU A 128 -19.19 -10.75 -0.96
C GLU A 128 -19.19 -10.56 0.56
N LEU A 129 -18.79 -9.38 1.05
CA LEU A 129 -18.75 -9.08 2.47
C LEU A 129 -20.15 -9.08 3.11
N LYS A 130 -21.16 -8.56 2.40
CA LYS A 130 -22.57 -8.64 2.85
C LYS A 130 -23.03 -10.10 2.95
N HIS A 131 -22.71 -10.92 1.95
CA HIS A 131 -23.06 -12.34 1.98
C HIS A 131 -22.38 -13.14 3.10
N LEU A 132 -21.19 -12.71 3.56
CA LEU A 132 -20.52 -13.31 4.71
C LEU A 132 -21.10 -12.83 6.05
N GLY A 133 -21.64 -11.61 6.12
CA GLY A 133 -22.24 -11.05 7.34
C GLY A 133 -23.69 -11.45 7.62
N ASP A 134 -24.43 -11.89 6.59
CA ASP A 134 -25.83 -12.33 6.71
C ASP A 134 -25.99 -13.82 7.11
N ARG A 135 -24.89 -14.54 7.40
CA ARG A 135 -24.90 -15.92 7.94
C ARG A 135 -24.85 -15.92 9.46
#